data_AF-A0A6J6N2G4-F1
#
_entry.id   AF-A0A6J6N2G4-F1
#
_cell.length_a   1.000
_cell.length_b   1.000
_cell.length_c   1.000
_cell.angle_alpha   90.00
_cell.angle_beta   90.00
_cell.angle_gamma   90.00
#
_symmetry.space_group_name_H-M   'P 1'
#
loop_
_entity.id
_entity.type
_entity.pdbx_description
1 polymer ?
#
loop_
_entity_poly.entity_id
_entity_poly.type
_entity_poly.pdbx_seq_one_letter_code
_entity_poly.pdbx_strand_id
1 'polypeptide(L)'
;MSVPARAYLSIGEVLTKLRGDFPDITISKIRFLESEGLIDPQRTPSGYRKFTGSDLERLRYVLLAQRDQYLPLRVIKENLDALDRGLEPAATSGATATPRLATVDGEMAPSAFGESSEMRLSRDELLKSSGLTEAALVELESFGLIAPRGRHYDGDALSVARAVTEMGTFGIEPRHLRSFKSAADREIGLIEQVITPLNRQKNTESKARAEEVQKEIASLSIRLHASLVRGGLNRLR
;
A
#
# COMPACT_ATOMS: atom_id res chain seq x y z
N MET A 1 1.85 -24.95 -46.23
CA MET A 1 2.67 -25.56 -45.16
C MET A 1 2.19 -25.00 -43.84
N SER A 2 1.55 -25.83 -43.01
CA SER A 2 0.95 -25.43 -41.74
C SER A 2 2.05 -25.20 -40.71
N VAL A 3 2.22 -23.97 -40.24
CA VAL A 3 3.16 -23.62 -39.18
C VAL A 3 2.67 -24.31 -37.90
N PRO A 4 3.51 -25.06 -37.16
CA PRO A 4 3.06 -25.72 -35.94
C PRO A 4 2.50 -24.68 -34.96
N ALA A 5 1.32 -24.95 -34.41
CA ALA A 5 0.68 -24.08 -33.44
C ALA A 5 1.64 -23.85 -32.25
N ARG A 6 2.01 -22.59 -32.00
CA ARG A 6 2.86 -22.24 -30.87
C ARG A 6 2.08 -22.54 -29.59
N ALA A 7 2.58 -23.48 -28.78
CA ALA A 7 2.02 -23.82 -27.46
C ALA A 7 2.29 -22.75 -26.38
N TYR A 8 2.67 -21.54 -26.78
CA TYR A 8 3.04 -20.44 -25.89
C TYR A 8 2.54 -19.11 -26.44
N LEU A 9 2.23 -18.19 -25.54
CA LEU A 9 1.74 -16.84 -25.81
C LEU A 9 2.90 -15.84 -25.75
N SER A 10 2.88 -14.87 -26.64
CA SER A 10 3.70 -13.65 -26.55
C SER A 10 3.10 -12.66 -25.55
N ILE A 11 3.90 -11.70 -25.09
CA ILE A 11 3.42 -10.66 -24.17
C ILE A 11 2.27 -9.83 -24.75
N GLY A 12 2.24 -9.65 -26.08
CA GLY A 12 1.15 -8.96 -26.77
C GLY A 12 -0.14 -9.79 -26.78
N GLU A 13 -0.05 -11.10 -26.99
CA GLU A 13 -1.22 -11.99 -26.92
C GLU A 13 -1.76 -12.11 -25.50
N VAL A 14 -0.89 -12.18 -24.49
CA VAL A 14 -1.28 -12.12 -23.07
C VAL A 14 -2.01 -10.82 -22.77
N LEU A 15 -1.48 -9.68 -23.21
CA LEU A 15 -2.11 -8.38 -23.04
C LEU A 15 -3.52 -8.34 -23.64
N THR A 16 -3.68 -8.80 -24.88
CA THR A 16 -4.99 -8.85 -25.55
C THR A 16 -5.98 -9.73 -24.78
N LYS A 17 -5.54 -10.87 -24.23
CA LYS A 17 -6.39 -11.76 -23.44
C LYS A 17 -6.79 -11.20 -22.07
N LEU A 18 -5.96 -10.36 -21.46
CA LEU A 18 -6.24 -9.76 -20.15
C LEU A 18 -7.05 -8.45 -20.25
N ARG A 19 -6.92 -7.72 -21.36
CA ARG A 19 -7.57 -6.41 -21.53
C ARG A 19 -9.10 -6.46 -21.47
N GLY A 20 -9.72 -7.61 -21.75
CA GLY A 20 -11.17 -7.79 -21.64
C GLY A 20 -11.69 -7.59 -20.21
N ASP A 21 -10.97 -8.13 -19.22
CA ASP A 21 -11.36 -8.07 -17.80
C ASP A 21 -10.63 -6.95 -17.03
N PHE A 22 -9.50 -6.48 -17.57
CA PHE A 22 -8.59 -5.50 -16.97
C PHE A 22 -8.20 -4.43 -18.00
N PRO A 23 -9.03 -3.40 -18.24
CA PRO A 23 -8.81 -2.44 -19.33
C PRO A 23 -7.51 -1.62 -19.18
N ASP A 24 -7.08 -1.38 -17.94
CA ASP A 24 -5.88 -0.58 -17.63
C ASP A 24 -4.57 -1.37 -17.69
N ILE A 25 -4.61 -2.66 -18.05
CA ILE A 25 -3.39 -3.46 -18.12
C ILE A 25 -2.50 -3.03 -19.28
N THR A 26 -1.21 -2.90 -18.98
CA THR A 26 -0.17 -2.55 -19.95
C THR A 26 0.94 -3.59 -19.98
N ILE A 27 1.74 -3.58 -21.06
CA ILE A 27 2.95 -4.42 -21.17
C ILE A 27 3.91 -4.12 -20.01
N SER A 28 4.04 -2.85 -19.61
CA SER A 28 4.87 -2.43 -18.48
C SER A 28 4.40 -3.06 -17.18
N LYS A 29 3.09 -3.11 -16.93
CA LYS A 29 2.54 -3.78 -15.75
C LYS A 29 2.84 -5.28 -15.74
N ILE A 30 2.69 -5.98 -16.88
CA ILE A 30 3.00 -7.41 -16.97
C ILE A 30 4.49 -7.67 -16.67
N ARG A 31 5.39 -6.85 -17.21
CA ARG A 31 6.84 -6.95 -16.94
C ARG A 31 7.19 -6.64 -15.48
N PHE A 32 6.48 -5.70 -14.86
CA PHE A 32 6.63 -5.40 -13.45
C PHE A 32 6.21 -6.58 -12.57
N LEU A 33 5.07 -7.23 -12.85
CA LEU A 33 4.64 -8.41 -12.09
C LEU A 33 5.60 -9.61 -12.25
N GLU A 34 6.23 -9.74 -13.42
CA GLU A 34 7.34 -10.68 -13.65
C GLU A 34 8.58 -10.32 -12.80
N SER A 35 9.00 -9.05 -12.76
CA SER A 35 10.18 -8.65 -11.96
C SER A 35 9.98 -8.83 -10.46
N GLU A 36 8.74 -8.70 -9.98
CA GLU A 36 8.35 -9.00 -8.58
C GLU A 36 8.25 -10.52 -8.31
N GLY A 37 8.39 -11.34 -9.35
CA GLY A 37 8.41 -12.80 -9.28
C GLY A 37 7.05 -13.41 -9.00
N LEU A 38 5.97 -12.81 -9.50
CA LEU A 38 4.61 -13.38 -9.43
C LEU A 38 4.33 -14.33 -10.60
N ILE A 39 5.14 -14.23 -11.65
CA ILE A 39 5.17 -15.14 -12.79
C ILE A 39 6.62 -15.34 -13.22
N ASP A 40 6.92 -16.49 -13.82
CA ASP A 40 8.25 -16.82 -14.34
C ASP A 40 8.14 -17.38 -15.77
N PRO A 41 7.87 -16.52 -16.78
CA PRO A 41 7.71 -16.96 -18.15
C PRO A 41 9.05 -17.41 -18.74
N GLN A 42 9.06 -18.59 -19.37
CA GLN A 42 10.28 -19.10 -20.00
C GLN A 42 10.77 -18.21 -21.15
N ARG A 43 12.06 -18.35 -21.50
CA ARG A 43 12.67 -17.64 -22.63
C ARG A 43 12.73 -18.51 -23.88
N THR A 44 12.55 -17.92 -25.06
CA THR A 44 12.99 -18.55 -26.31
C THR A 44 14.53 -18.59 -26.35
N PRO A 45 15.14 -19.47 -27.15
CA PRO A 45 16.58 -19.40 -27.44
C PRO A 45 17.02 -18.04 -28.01
N SER A 46 16.08 -17.26 -28.56
CA SER A 46 16.27 -15.91 -29.08
C SER A 46 16.01 -14.81 -28.03
N GLY A 47 15.73 -15.15 -26.77
CA GLY A 47 15.58 -14.20 -25.64
C GLY A 47 14.16 -13.65 -25.39
N TYR A 48 13.17 -13.99 -26.21
CA TYR A 48 11.79 -13.52 -26.04
C TYR A 48 11.04 -14.30 -24.95
N ARG A 49 10.13 -13.63 -24.23
CA ARG A 49 9.25 -14.26 -23.22
C ARG A 49 8.23 -15.17 -23.88
N LYS A 50 8.09 -16.37 -23.34
CA LYS A 50 7.08 -17.36 -23.66
C LYS A 50 6.20 -17.54 -22.44
N PHE A 51 4.96 -17.05 -22.54
CA PHE A 51 3.97 -17.24 -21.49
C PHE A 51 3.18 -18.52 -21.76
N THR A 52 2.89 -19.25 -20.70
CA THR A 52 2.07 -20.46 -20.71
C THR A 52 0.62 -20.13 -20.32
N GLY A 53 -0.27 -21.12 -20.39
CA GLY A 53 -1.63 -20.98 -19.85
C GLY A 53 -1.64 -20.70 -18.35
N SER A 54 -0.76 -21.37 -17.60
CA SER A 54 -0.60 -21.15 -16.16
C SER A 54 -0.11 -19.75 -15.80
N ASP A 55 0.78 -19.15 -16.61
CA ASP A 55 1.20 -17.76 -16.40
C ASP A 55 0.04 -16.78 -16.59
N LEU A 56 -0.84 -17.06 -17.55
CA LEU A 56 -2.02 -16.24 -17.79
C LEU A 56 -3.04 -16.34 -16.63
N GLU A 57 -3.25 -17.54 -16.10
CA GLU A 57 -4.11 -17.76 -14.93
C GLU A 57 -3.55 -17.10 -13.67
N ARG A 58 -2.25 -17.22 -13.43
CA ARG A 58 -1.54 -16.48 -12.37
C ARG A 58 -1.74 -14.97 -12.51
N LEU A 59 -1.55 -14.42 -13.70
CA LEU A 59 -1.77 -12.99 -13.95
C LEU A 59 -3.21 -12.57 -13.64
N ARG A 60 -4.21 -13.37 -14.03
CA ARG A 60 -5.62 -13.08 -13.68
C ARG A 60 -5.85 -13.09 -12.18
N TYR A 61 -5.32 -14.08 -11.47
CA TYR A 61 -5.43 -14.15 -10.02
C TYR A 61 -4.82 -12.91 -9.35
N VAL A 62 -3.59 -12.54 -9.73
CA VAL A 62 -2.89 -11.36 -9.21
C VAL A 62 -3.72 -10.10 -9.44
N LEU A 63 -4.19 -9.87 -10.66
CA LEU A 63 -4.93 -8.66 -11.02
C LEU A 63 -6.29 -8.57 -10.31
N LEU A 64 -6.96 -9.71 -10.15
CA LEU A 64 -8.23 -9.78 -9.42
C LEU A 64 -8.04 -9.53 -7.92
N ALA A 65 -7.00 -10.12 -7.32
CA ALA A 65 -6.63 -9.88 -5.93
C ALA A 65 -6.24 -8.41 -5.67
N GLN A 66 -5.58 -7.75 -6.63
CA GLN A 66 -5.29 -6.32 -6.54
C GLN A 66 -6.53 -5.44 -6.71
N ARG A 67 -7.42 -5.77 -7.65
CA ARG A 67 -8.59 -4.96 -7.98
C ARG A 67 -9.69 -5.07 -6.92
N ASP A 68 -10.01 -6.29 -6.50
CA ASP A 68 -11.21 -6.57 -5.69
C ASP A 68 -10.88 -6.67 -4.20
N GLN A 69 -9.65 -7.04 -3.85
CA GLN A 69 -9.22 -7.28 -2.46
C GLN A 69 -8.07 -6.38 -2.01
N TYR A 70 -7.50 -5.57 -2.91
CA TYR A 70 -6.40 -4.64 -2.62
C TYR A 70 -5.19 -5.30 -1.93
N LEU A 71 -4.90 -6.57 -2.25
CA LEU A 71 -3.85 -7.31 -1.58
C LEU A 71 -2.45 -6.82 -1.97
N PRO A 72 -1.51 -6.68 -1.00
CA PRO A 72 -0.11 -6.42 -1.29
C PRO A 72 0.53 -7.55 -2.10
N LEU A 73 1.45 -7.23 -3.02
CA LEU A 73 2.11 -8.22 -3.89
C LEU A 73 2.76 -9.37 -3.12
N ARG A 74 3.31 -9.09 -1.94
CA ARG A 74 3.87 -10.12 -1.07
C ARG A 74 2.83 -11.15 -0.64
N VAL A 75 1.64 -10.70 -0.23
CA VAL A 75 0.55 -11.60 0.20
C VAL A 75 0.04 -12.39 -0.99
N ILE A 76 -0.09 -11.74 -2.15
CA ILE A 76 -0.45 -12.42 -3.40
C ILE A 76 0.59 -13.50 -3.74
N LYS A 77 1.88 -13.23 -3.56
CA LYS A 77 2.96 -14.20 -3.76
C LYS A 77 2.86 -15.38 -2.80
N GLU A 78 2.64 -15.13 -1.51
CA GLU A 78 2.43 -16.18 -0.50
C GLU A 78 1.18 -17.04 -0.82
N ASN A 79 0.10 -16.43 -1.32
CA ASN A 79 -1.09 -17.14 -1.78
C ASN A 79 -0.81 -18.00 -3.03
N LEU A 80 -0.07 -17.47 -4.00
CA LEU A 80 0.33 -18.20 -5.19
C LEU A 80 1.24 -19.40 -4.85
N ASP A 81 2.14 -19.23 -3.89
CA ASP A 81 2.99 -20.30 -3.37
C ASP A 81 2.18 -21.36 -2.61
N ALA A 82 1.11 -20.96 -1.91
CA ALA A 82 0.19 -21.88 -1.25
C ALA A 82 -0.61 -22.70 -2.28
N LEU A 83 -1.14 -22.04 -3.31
CA LEU A 83 -1.84 -22.68 -4.42
C LEU A 83 -0.96 -23.70 -5.16
N ASP A 84 0.31 -23.37 -5.40
CA ASP A 84 1.27 -24.29 -6.02
C ASP A 84 1.53 -25.54 -5.18
N ARG A 85 1.42 -25.42 -3.85
CA ARG A 85 1.55 -26.54 -2.92
C ARG A 85 0.23 -27.29 -2.71
N GLY A 86 -0.84 -26.93 -3.42
CA GLY A 86 -2.17 -27.54 -3.27
C GLY A 86 -2.87 -27.18 -1.96
N LEU A 87 -2.43 -26.12 -1.28
CA LEU A 87 -3.08 -25.59 -0.08
C LEU A 87 -4.09 -24.52 -0.49
N GLU A 88 -5.20 -24.41 0.24
CA GLU A 88 -6.12 -23.29 0.03
C GLU A 88 -5.42 -21.97 0.42
N PRO A 89 -5.54 -20.90 -0.41
CA PRO A 89 -5.10 -19.57 -0.03
C PRO A 89 -5.76 -19.21 1.30
N ALA A 90 -4.99 -18.72 2.26
CA ALA A 90 -5.55 -18.32 3.53
C ALA A 90 -6.60 -17.23 3.26
N ALA A 91 -7.88 -17.52 3.55
CA ALA A 91 -8.94 -16.53 3.53
C ALA A 91 -8.73 -15.58 4.71
N THR A 92 -7.76 -14.68 4.59
CA THR A 92 -7.34 -13.82 5.67
C THR A 92 -8.09 -12.50 5.62
N SER A 93 -9.36 -12.58 6.04
CA SER A 93 -9.83 -11.59 7.01
C SER A 93 -8.90 -11.68 8.23
N GLY A 94 -7.88 -10.82 8.28
CA GLY A 94 -7.19 -10.46 9.52
C GLY A 94 -6.10 -11.41 10.08
N ALA A 95 -5.32 -12.14 9.26
CA ALA A 95 -4.11 -12.76 9.83
C ALA A 95 -2.92 -11.79 9.84
N THR A 96 -2.59 -11.34 11.04
CA THR A 96 -1.23 -11.05 11.53
C THR A 96 -0.21 -10.76 10.44
N ALA A 97 -0.26 -9.53 9.93
CA ALA A 97 0.92 -8.92 9.38
C ALA A 97 1.98 -8.95 10.50
N THR A 98 3.01 -9.79 10.35
CA THR A 98 4.32 -9.43 10.92
C THR A 98 4.53 -7.96 10.56
N PRO A 99 4.80 -7.03 11.50
CA PRO A 99 4.89 -5.61 11.21
C PRO A 99 6.15 -5.37 10.38
N ARG A 100 6.08 -5.71 9.09
CA ARG A 100 6.92 -5.12 8.09
C ARG A 100 6.29 -3.77 7.87
N LEU A 101 6.93 -2.75 8.45
CA LEU A 101 6.82 -1.37 8.01
C LEU A 101 6.54 -1.39 6.49
N ALA A 102 5.45 -0.77 6.05
CA ALA A 102 4.91 -0.81 4.68
C ALA A 102 5.83 -0.11 3.65
N THR A 103 7.13 -0.32 3.76
CA THR A 103 8.19 0.50 3.20
C THR A 103 9.41 -0.33 2.81
N VAL A 104 9.31 -1.67 2.85
CA VAL A 104 10.41 -2.51 2.39
C VAL A 104 10.31 -2.79 0.90
N ASP A 105 9.12 -3.10 0.35
CA ASP A 105 8.92 -3.28 -1.11
C ASP A 105 7.49 -2.93 -1.59
N GLY A 106 6.73 -2.16 -0.82
CA GLY A 106 5.39 -1.70 -1.19
C GLY A 106 5.39 -0.19 -1.27
N GLU A 107 5.58 0.37 -2.46
CA GLU A 107 5.47 1.80 -2.67
C GLU A 107 4.10 2.28 -2.18
N MET A 108 4.07 3.07 -1.10
CA MET A 108 2.89 3.90 -0.87
C MET A 108 2.86 4.92 -2.00
N ALA A 109 1.98 4.64 -2.96
CA ALA A 109 1.75 5.52 -4.08
C ALA A 109 1.30 6.89 -3.55
N PRO A 110 1.74 8.00 -4.14
CA PRO A 110 1.32 9.34 -3.74
C PRO A 110 -0.20 9.55 -3.76
N SER A 111 -0.98 8.69 -4.43
CA SER A 111 -2.45 8.65 -4.39
C SER A 111 -3.05 8.13 -3.08
N ALA A 112 -2.33 7.32 -2.30
CA ALA A 112 -2.84 6.67 -1.08
C ALA A 112 -3.18 7.66 0.05
N PHE A 113 -2.64 8.87 0.00
CA PHE A 113 -2.93 9.94 0.97
C PHE A 113 -4.31 10.59 0.78
N GLY A 114 -4.98 10.40 -0.37
CA GLY A 114 -6.27 11.04 -0.68
C GLY A 114 -7.51 10.20 -0.33
N GLU A 115 -7.47 8.90 -0.62
CA GLU A 115 -8.68 8.04 -0.63
C GLU A 115 -9.18 7.64 0.76
N SER A 116 -8.30 7.55 1.77
CA SER A 116 -8.68 7.15 3.14
C SER A 116 -9.42 8.25 3.91
N SER A 117 -9.30 9.51 3.49
CA SER A 117 -9.72 10.69 4.25
C SER A 117 -11.23 11.02 4.11
N GLU A 118 -11.93 10.45 3.12
CA GLU A 118 -13.33 10.82 2.83
C GLU A 118 -14.38 10.14 3.72
N MET A 119 -14.00 9.09 4.46
CA MET A 119 -14.88 8.38 5.37
C MET A 119 -15.37 9.29 6.51
N ARG A 120 -16.62 9.09 6.96
CA ARG A 120 -17.16 9.78 8.14
C ARG A 120 -17.67 8.75 9.14
N LEU A 121 -17.03 8.72 10.30
CA LEU A 121 -17.36 7.84 11.41
C LEU A 121 -17.79 8.67 12.61
N SER A 122 -18.88 8.26 13.25
CA SER A 122 -19.17 8.68 14.62
C SER A 122 -18.12 8.13 15.60
N ARG A 123 -18.11 8.65 16.83
CA ARG A 123 -17.23 8.16 17.90
C ARG A 123 -17.45 6.68 18.17
N ASP A 124 -18.71 6.26 18.29
CA ASP A 124 -19.08 4.87 18.52
C ASP A 124 -18.62 3.94 17.38
N GLU A 125 -18.76 4.38 16.13
CA GLU A 125 -18.30 3.61 14.97
C GLU A 125 -16.77 3.50 14.93
N LEU A 126 -16.04 4.57 15.28
CA LEU A 126 -14.59 4.52 15.39
C LEU A 126 -14.15 3.49 16.44
N LEU A 127 -14.72 3.53 17.65
CA LEU A 127 -14.39 2.60 18.74
C LEU A 127 -14.69 1.16 18.34
N LYS A 128 -15.88 0.89 17.79
CA LYS A 128 -16.27 -0.44 17.33
C LYS A 128 -15.37 -0.96 16.20
N SER A 129 -15.02 -0.11 15.24
CA SER A 129 -14.26 -0.51 14.04
C SER A 129 -12.75 -0.62 14.27
N SER A 130 -12.24 -0.01 15.34
CA SER A 130 -10.83 -0.02 15.72
C SER A 130 -10.50 -0.95 16.88
N GLY A 131 -11.51 -1.36 17.67
CA GLY A 131 -11.29 -2.09 18.93
C GLY A 131 -10.68 -1.24 20.06
N LEU A 132 -10.57 0.07 19.85
CA LEU A 132 -10.00 0.99 20.82
C LEU A 132 -10.97 1.20 22.00
N THR A 133 -10.43 1.38 23.21
CA THR A 133 -11.24 1.73 24.38
C THR A 133 -11.54 3.23 24.39
N GLU A 134 -12.65 3.64 25.03
CA GLU A 134 -13.01 5.05 25.20
C GLU A 134 -11.89 5.84 25.91
N ALA A 135 -11.27 5.27 26.94
CA ALA A 135 -10.17 5.91 27.67
C ALA A 135 -8.94 6.13 26.78
N ALA A 136 -8.58 5.14 25.94
CA ALA A 136 -7.48 5.28 25.00
C ALA A 136 -7.79 6.31 23.91
N LEU A 137 -9.04 6.42 23.44
CA LEU A 137 -9.44 7.46 22.49
C LEU A 137 -9.26 8.85 23.09
N VAL A 138 -9.70 9.06 24.33
CA VAL A 138 -9.51 10.34 25.05
C VAL A 138 -8.03 10.69 25.17
N GLU A 139 -7.16 9.72 25.49
CA GLU A 139 -5.72 9.97 25.52
C GLU A 139 -5.17 10.35 24.15
N LEU A 140 -5.52 9.61 23.08
CA LEU A 140 -5.10 9.91 21.71
C LEU A 140 -5.56 11.30 21.26
N GLU A 141 -6.76 11.71 21.63
CA GLU A 141 -7.27 13.07 21.38
C GLU A 141 -6.49 14.12 22.16
N SER A 142 -6.21 13.87 23.45
CA SER A 142 -5.46 14.80 24.30
C SER A 142 -4.02 15.00 23.83
N PHE A 143 -3.40 13.96 23.28
CA PHE A 143 -2.05 14.02 22.71
C PHE A 143 -2.05 14.48 21.24
N GLY A 144 -3.22 14.68 20.65
CA GLY A 144 -3.41 15.13 19.28
C GLY A 144 -3.09 14.08 18.22
N LEU A 145 -2.96 12.80 18.58
CA LEU A 145 -2.76 11.71 17.61
C LEU A 145 -4.00 11.47 16.76
N ILE A 146 -5.18 11.70 17.32
CA ILE A 146 -6.46 11.68 16.62
C ILE A 146 -7.16 13.00 16.89
N ALA A 147 -7.81 13.57 15.88
CA ALA A 147 -8.66 14.73 16.04
C ALA A 147 -9.95 14.56 15.22
N PRO A 148 -11.12 14.87 15.77
CA PRO A 148 -12.36 14.87 15.00
C PRO A 148 -12.36 16.00 13.96
N ARG A 149 -12.85 15.72 12.76
CA ARG A 149 -13.19 16.71 11.74
C ARG A 149 -14.65 17.13 11.90
N GLY A 150 -14.85 18.21 12.65
CA GLY A 150 -16.19 18.68 13.03
C GLY A 150 -16.82 17.76 14.07
N ARG A 151 -17.77 16.89 13.66
CA ARG A 151 -18.43 15.91 14.53
C ARG A 151 -18.10 14.45 14.20
N HIS A 152 -17.19 14.22 13.25
CA HIS A 152 -16.87 12.89 12.76
C HIS A 152 -15.37 12.65 12.74
N TYR A 153 -14.98 11.39 12.70
CA TYR A 153 -13.62 10.93 12.42
C TYR A 153 -13.55 10.41 10.99
N ASP A 154 -12.36 10.42 10.41
CA ASP A 154 -12.10 9.94 9.06
C ASP A 154 -11.33 8.63 9.06
N GLY A 155 -10.97 8.14 7.86
CA GLY A 155 -10.21 6.90 7.74
C GLY A 155 -8.77 7.02 8.23
N ASP A 156 -8.20 8.23 8.28
CA ASP A 156 -6.88 8.46 8.88
C ASP A 156 -6.95 8.24 10.40
N ALA A 157 -7.97 8.82 11.05
CA ALA A 157 -8.24 8.58 12.47
C ALA A 157 -8.51 7.09 12.76
N LEU A 158 -9.25 6.39 11.90
CA LEU A 158 -9.47 4.95 12.03
C LEU A 158 -8.16 4.15 11.89
N SER A 159 -7.30 4.53 10.96
CA SER A 159 -6.01 3.87 10.74
C SER A 159 -5.09 4.04 11.94
N VAL A 160 -5.03 5.25 12.51
CA VAL A 160 -4.29 5.51 13.76
C VAL A 160 -4.88 4.68 14.91
N ALA A 161 -6.20 4.69 15.09
CA ALA A 161 -6.86 3.95 16.17
C ALA A 161 -6.56 2.44 16.09
N ARG A 162 -6.65 1.83 14.90
CA ARG A 162 -6.31 0.41 14.68
C ARG A 162 -4.85 0.10 15.00
N ALA A 163 -3.92 0.93 14.50
CA ALA A 163 -2.50 0.74 14.77
C ALA A 163 -2.20 0.80 16.28
N VAL A 164 -2.84 1.72 17.01
CA VAL A 164 -2.68 1.84 18.47
C VAL A 164 -3.27 0.63 19.20
N THR A 165 -4.45 0.14 18.78
CA THR A 165 -5.03 -1.09 19.34
C THR A 165 -4.08 -2.27 19.19
N GLU A 166 -3.49 -2.46 18.01
CA GLU A 166 -2.53 -3.54 17.75
C GLU A 166 -1.25 -3.37 18.57
N MET A 167 -0.70 -2.15 18.65
CA MET A 167 0.47 -1.81 19.47
C MET A 167 0.24 -2.09 20.97
N GLY A 168 -0.99 -1.93 21.45
CA GLY A 168 -1.37 -2.25 22.82
C GLY A 168 -1.11 -3.71 23.21
N THR A 169 -1.18 -4.65 22.25
CA THR A 169 -0.85 -6.07 22.49
C THR A 169 0.62 -6.29 22.90
N PHE A 170 1.49 -5.32 22.60
CA PHE A 170 2.90 -5.30 22.98
C PHE A 170 3.19 -4.36 24.17
N GLY A 171 2.15 -3.85 24.85
CA GLY A 171 2.29 -2.91 25.97
C GLY A 171 2.60 -1.46 25.54
N ILE A 172 2.44 -1.13 24.26
CA ILE A 172 2.69 0.22 23.75
C ILE A 172 1.37 1.02 23.79
N GLU A 173 1.24 1.86 24.81
CA GLU A 173 0.11 2.76 25.03
C GLU A 173 0.25 4.16 24.38
N PRO A 174 -0.86 4.93 24.24
CA PRO A 174 -0.85 6.29 23.67
C PRO A 174 0.22 7.23 24.24
N ARG A 175 0.50 7.16 25.55
CA ARG A 175 1.51 7.98 26.23
C ARG A 175 2.92 7.83 25.64
N HIS A 176 3.24 6.67 25.06
CA HIS A 176 4.53 6.37 24.43
C HIS A 176 4.62 6.93 23.00
N LEU A 177 3.49 7.30 22.40
CA LEU A 177 3.40 7.69 21.01
C LEU A 177 3.54 9.21 20.79
N ARG A 178 3.71 9.99 21.86
CA ARG A 178 3.89 11.45 21.80
C ARG A 178 5.09 11.86 20.94
N SER A 179 6.19 11.12 21.01
CA SER A 179 7.38 11.37 20.18
C SER A 179 7.11 11.16 18.69
N PHE A 180 6.27 10.19 18.33
CA PHE A 180 5.83 9.96 16.96
C PHE A 180 4.99 11.14 16.46
N LYS A 181 4.06 11.64 17.27
CA LYS A 181 3.29 12.85 16.94
C LYS A 181 4.20 14.06 16.70
N SER A 182 5.16 14.32 17.59
CA SER A 182 6.11 15.42 17.43
C SER A 182 7.04 15.25 16.22
N ALA A 183 7.32 14.03 15.78
CA ALA A 183 8.05 13.79 14.54
C ALA A 183 7.17 14.11 13.31
N ALA A 184 5.93 13.61 13.29
CA ALA A 184 4.97 13.90 12.23
C ALA A 184 4.72 15.39 12.06
N ASP A 185 4.57 16.15 13.15
CA ASP A 185 4.38 17.61 13.09
C ASP A 185 5.56 18.34 12.45
N ARG A 186 6.79 17.88 12.73
CA ARG A 186 7.98 18.45 12.10
C ARG A 186 8.05 18.10 10.62
N GLU A 187 7.66 16.90 10.24
CA GLU A 187 7.58 16.50 8.83
C GLU A 187 6.53 17.33 8.07
N ILE A 188 5.35 17.54 8.66
CA ILE A 188 4.32 18.43 8.08
C ILE A 188 4.87 19.84 7.90
N GLY A 189 5.51 20.42 8.93
CA GLY A 189 6.08 21.77 8.84
C GLY A 189 7.16 21.90 7.75
N LEU A 190 7.99 20.88 7.55
CA LEU A 190 8.96 20.85 6.45
C LEU A 190 8.28 20.84 5.08
N ILE A 191 7.24 20.02 4.91
CA ILE A 191 6.46 19.96 3.67
C ILE A 191 5.80 21.31 3.40
N GLU A 192 5.15 21.91 4.42
CA GLU A 192 4.51 23.23 4.34
C GLU A 192 5.49 24.31 3.90
N GLN A 193 6.71 24.32 4.44
CA GLN A 193 7.75 25.27 4.06
C GLN A 193 8.13 25.15 2.58
N VAL A 194 8.15 23.93 2.03
CA VAL A 194 8.48 23.68 0.61
C VAL A 194 7.34 24.09 -0.33
N ILE A 195 6.09 23.82 0.04
CA ILE A 195 4.92 24.10 -0.84
C ILE A 195 4.40 25.54 -0.71
N THR A 196 4.72 26.26 0.37
CA THR A 196 4.26 27.63 0.61
C THR A 196 4.50 28.59 -0.58
N PRO A 197 5.68 28.62 -1.23
CA PRO A 197 5.93 29.47 -2.40
C PRO A 197 5.05 29.11 -3.60
N LEU A 198 4.76 27.82 -3.80
CA LEU A 198 3.92 27.33 -4.90
C LEU A 198 2.45 27.74 -4.69
N ASN A 199 1.95 27.63 -3.46
CA ASN A 199 0.59 28.03 -3.10
C ASN A 199 0.33 29.54 -3.17
N ARG A 200 1.37 30.38 -3.07
CA ARG A 200 1.23 31.84 -3.26
C ARG A 200 0.87 32.22 -4.69
N GLN A 201 1.23 31.41 -5.67
CA GLN A 201 0.87 31.62 -7.06
C GLN A 201 -0.58 31.17 -7.27
N LYS A 202 -1.51 32.12 -7.42
CA LYS A 202 -2.97 31.86 -7.48
C LYS A 202 -3.46 31.27 -8.82
N ASN A 203 -2.64 30.53 -9.55
CA ASN A 203 -3.07 29.83 -10.77
C ASN A 203 -3.33 28.34 -10.46
N THR A 204 -4.14 27.70 -11.30
CA THR A 204 -4.52 26.28 -11.11
C THR A 204 -3.33 25.34 -11.25
N GLU A 205 -2.38 25.69 -12.12
CA GLU A 205 -1.17 24.90 -12.38
C GLU A 205 -0.24 24.84 -11.15
N SER A 206 0.00 25.95 -10.45
CA SER A 206 0.85 25.96 -9.25
C SER A 206 0.20 25.25 -8.07
N LYS A 207 -1.14 25.19 -8.00
CA LYS A 207 -1.86 24.35 -7.02
C LYS A 207 -1.67 22.86 -7.29
N ALA A 208 -1.89 22.41 -8.52
CA ALA A 208 -1.68 21.02 -8.91
C ALA A 208 -0.22 20.60 -8.65
N ARG A 209 0.73 21.48 -8.97
CA ARG A 209 2.15 21.27 -8.69
C ARG A 209 2.46 21.22 -7.19
N ALA A 210 1.83 22.05 -6.37
CA ALA A 210 2.00 22.01 -4.92
C ALA A 210 1.50 20.68 -4.33
N GLU A 211 0.36 20.18 -4.81
CA GLU A 211 -0.19 18.87 -4.41
C GLU A 211 0.72 17.71 -4.83
N GLU A 212 1.27 17.76 -6.06
CA GLU A 212 2.22 16.76 -6.54
C GLU A 212 3.49 16.73 -5.68
N VAL A 213 4.10 17.89 -5.43
CA VAL A 213 5.29 18.03 -4.59
C VAL A 213 5.01 17.58 -3.16
N GLN A 214 3.87 17.94 -2.59
CA GLN A 214 3.44 17.49 -1.26
C GLN A 214 3.43 15.96 -1.18
N LYS A 215 2.79 15.31 -2.15
CA LYS A 215 2.67 13.84 -2.20
C LYS A 215 4.04 13.16 -2.40
N GLU A 216 4.91 13.74 -3.22
CA GLU A 216 6.26 13.23 -3.44
C GLU A 216 7.12 13.29 -2.16
N ILE A 217 7.14 14.44 -1.48
CA ILE A 217 7.90 14.62 -0.23
C ILE A 217 7.36 13.68 0.85
N ALA A 218 6.04 13.54 0.98
CA ALA A 218 5.45 12.61 1.94
C ALA A 218 5.91 11.15 1.69
N SER A 219 5.91 10.70 0.43
CA SER A 219 6.43 9.37 0.05
C SER A 219 7.93 9.20 0.37
N LEU A 220 8.73 10.23 0.13
CA LEU A 220 10.17 10.23 0.47
C LEU A 220 10.42 10.17 1.98
N SER A 221 9.68 10.95 2.78
CA SER A 221 9.79 10.96 4.24
C SER A 221 9.52 9.58 4.85
N ILE A 222 8.51 8.88 4.35
CA ILE A 222 8.15 7.54 4.82
C ILE A 222 9.25 6.52 4.49
N ARG A 223 9.81 6.56 3.26
CA ARG A 223 10.96 5.72 2.87
C ARG A 223 12.21 6.01 3.70
N LEU A 224 12.46 7.28 4.00
CA LEU A 224 13.57 7.70 4.86
C LEU A 224 13.39 7.16 6.28
N HIS A 225 12.22 7.39 6.90
CA HIS A 225 11.91 6.94 8.25
C HIS A 225 12.11 5.42 8.38
N ALA A 226 11.58 4.66 7.42
CA ALA A 226 11.75 3.21 7.37
C ALA A 226 13.20 2.76 7.30
N SER A 227 14.00 3.43 6.48
CA SER A 227 15.41 3.12 6.30
C SER A 227 16.20 3.42 7.57
N LEU A 228 15.88 4.52 8.26
CA LEU A 228 16.48 4.91 9.54
C LEU A 228 16.15 3.89 10.64
N VAL A 229 14.88 3.47 10.76
CA VAL A 229 14.46 2.45 11.74
C VAL A 229 15.18 1.13 11.48
N ARG A 230 15.19 0.67 10.23
CA ARG A 230 15.86 -0.58 9.83
C ARG A 230 17.36 -0.54 10.12
N GLY A 231 18.03 0.56 9.77
CA GLY A 231 19.44 0.78 10.05
C GLY A 231 19.72 0.82 11.56
N GLY A 232 18.83 1.41 12.35
CA GLY A 232 18.89 1.39 13.81
C GLY A 232 18.80 -0.02 14.39
N LEU A 233 17.81 -0.81 13.97
CA LEU A 233 17.61 -2.19 14.43
C LEU A 233 18.76 -3.12 14.04
N ASN A 234 19.33 -2.94 12.83
CA ASN A 234 20.47 -3.74 12.39
C ASN A 234 21.74 -3.46 13.19
N ARG A 235 21.91 -2.25 13.75
CA ARG A 235 23.05 -1.91 14.64
C ARG A 235 22.93 -2.49 16.04
N LEU A 236 21.72 -2.91 16.44
CA LEU A 236 21.46 -3.54 17.74
C LEU A 236 21.68 -5.06 17.72
N ARG A 237 21.93 -5.65 16.55
CA ARG A 237 22.27 -7.07 16.36
C ARG A 237 23.77 -7.24 16.23
#